data_AF-A0AAV2KZX5-F1
#
_entry.id   AF-A0AAV2KZX5-F1
#
_cell.length_a   1.000
_cell.length_b   1.000
_cell.length_c   1.000
_cell.angle_alpha   90.00
_cell.angle_beta   90.00
_cell.angle_gamma   90.00
#
_symmetry.space_group_name_H-M   'P 1'
#
loop_
_entity.id
_entity.type
_entity.pdbx_description
1 polymer ?
#
loop_
_entity_poly.entity_id
_entity_poly.type
_entity_poly.pdbx_seq_one_letter_code
_entity_poly.pdbx_strand_id
1 'polypeptide(L)'
;MSTPRFKKDKEIIADYESQVKEIRAQLVEQQKCLDQQTEMRVQLLQDLQDFFRKKSEIEMEYSRNLEKLAERFMAKTRSTKDHQQYKKDQNLLSPVNCWYLLLNQVRRESKDHATLSDIYLNNVIMRFMQISEDSTRLLKKSKEIAFQLQEDLMKVLNELYTVMKTYHMYHSESISSESKLKEAEKQEGKQIGRGDPVFSIRMEDKYQRRSSVKKIEKMREKRQAKYSENKLKSIKARNEYLLTLEASNASIFKYYIHDLSDLIDERLASVTRSSYKYRAGQSRAQEFEKYERDFEQRAAGGRLQSGVD
;
A
#
# COMPACT_ATOMS: atom_id res chain seq x y z
N MET A 1 -27.09 -31.50 -3.39
CA MET A 1 -25.95 -31.69 -4.33
C MET A 1 -26.35 -31.08 -5.66
N SER A 2 -25.79 -29.92 -6.00
CA SER A 2 -26.07 -29.23 -7.25
C SER A 2 -25.46 -30.01 -8.43
N THR A 3 -26.30 -30.42 -9.38
CA THR A 3 -25.87 -30.99 -10.66
C THR A 3 -24.81 -30.10 -11.32
N PRO A 4 -23.69 -30.63 -11.82
CA PRO A 4 -22.69 -29.82 -12.50
C PRO A 4 -23.32 -29.15 -13.71
N ARG A 5 -23.40 -27.81 -13.72
CA ARG A 5 -23.80 -27.08 -14.92
C ARG A 5 -22.73 -27.30 -15.98
N PHE A 6 -23.14 -27.84 -17.12
CA PHE A 6 -22.27 -27.94 -18.29
C PHE A 6 -22.09 -26.55 -18.88
N LYS A 7 -21.13 -25.77 -18.35
CA LYS A 7 -20.79 -24.45 -18.86
C LYS A 7 -20.13 -24.61 -20.23
N LYS A 8 -20.58 -23.84 -21.21
CA LYS A 8 -19.93 -23.79 -22.52
C LYS A 8 -18.60 -23.05 -22.37
N ASP A 9 -17.58 -23.41 -23.15
CA ASP A 9 -16.25 -22.77 -23.13
C ASP A 9 -16.33 -21.22 -23.18
N LYS A 10 -17.30 -20.67 -23.93
CA LYS A 10 -17.55 -19.22 -24.00
C LYS A 10 -18.00 -18.59 -22.68
N GLU A 11 -18.77 -19.30 -21.87
CA GLU A 11 -19.25 -18.83 -20.56
C GLU A 11 -18.11 -18.80 -19.54
N ILE A 12 -17.24 -19.83 -19.54
CA ILE A 12 -16.07 -19.89 -18.66
C ILE A 12 -15.11 -18.73 -18.95
N ILE A 13 -14.85 -18.45 -20.23
CA ILE A 13 -13.99 -17.33 -20.64
C ILE A 13 -14.60 -15.99 -20.21
N ALA A 14 -15.91 -15.80 -20.41
CA ALA A 14 -16.59 -14.56 -20.03
C ALA A 14 -16.60 -14.32 -18.51
N ASP A 15 -16.87 -15.36 -17.72
CA ASP A 15 -16.82 -15.31 -16.25
C ASP A 15 -15.42 -14.90 -15.77
N TYR A 16 -14.38 -15.52 -16.34
CA TYR A 16 -12.99 -15.20 -16.02
C TYR A 16 -12.61 -13.76 -16.39
N GLU A 17 -12.98 -13.30 -17.58
CA GLU A 17 -12.75 -11.90 -17.99
C GLU A 17 -13.45 -10.90 -17.06
N SER A 18 -14.64 -11.24 -16.55
CA SER A 18 -15.34 -10.42 -15.55
C SER A 18 -14.56 -10.33 -14.25
N GLN A 19 -14.10 -11.47 -13.72
CA GLN A 19 -13.28 -11.51 -12.49
C GLN A 19 -11.98 -10.72 -12.64
N VAL A 20 -11.30 -10.83 -13.77
CA VAL A 20 -10.06 -10.06 -14.03
C VAL A 20 -10.35 -8.55 -14.09
N LYS A 21 -11.50 -8.13 -14.63
CA LYS A 21 -11.90 -6.71 -14.62
C LYS A 21 -12.20 -6.22 -13.21
N GLU A 22 -12.86 -7.03 -12.39
CA GLU A 22 -13.12 -6.71 -10.98
C GLU A 22 -11.82 -6.58 -10.20
N ILE A 23 -10.88 -7.52 -10.35
CA ILE A 23 -9.54 -7.44 -9.73
C ILE A 23 -8.85 -6.14 -10.17
N ARG A 24 -8.80 -5.85 -11.48
CA ARG A 24 -8.20 -4.61 -11.98
C ARG A 24 -8.84 -3.36 -11.36
N ALA A 25 -10.16 -3.32 -11.22
CA ALA A 25 -10.85 -2.21 -10.58
C ALA A 25 -10.46 -2.06 -9.10
N GLN A 26 -10.37 -3.17 -8.37
CA GLN A 26 -9.90 -3.18 -6.98
C GLN A 26 -8.45 -2.68 -6.85
N LEU A 27 -7.54 -3.11 -7.73
CA LEU A 27 -6.14 -2.65 -7.72
C LEU A 27 -6.03 -1.13 -7.93
N VAL A 28 -6.85 -0.57 -8.83
CA VAL A 28 -6.91 0.88 -9.06
C VAL A 28 -7.42 1.60 -7.82
N GLU A 29 -8.45 1.06 -7.16
CA GLU A 29 -9.02 1.67 -5.97
C GLU A 29 -8.08 1.59 -4.76
N GLN A 30 -7.34 0.49 -4.61
CA GLN A 30 -6.26 0.37 -3.62
C GLN A 30 -5.21 1.46 -3.83
N GLN A 31 -4.79 1.71 -5.08
CA GLN A 31 -3.83 2.77 -5.38
C GLN A 31 -4.36 4.16 -5.00
N LYS A 32 -5.64 4.45 -5.29
CA LYS A 32 -6.26 5.72 -4.89
C LYS A 32 -6.30 5.89 -3.38
N CYS A 33 -6.71 4.86 -2.63
CA CYS A 33 -6.76 4.89 -1.18
C CYS A 33 -5.36 5.14 -0.58
N LEU A 34 -4.36 4.45 -1.12
CA LEU A 34 -2.95 4.60 -0.75
C LEU A 34 -2.42 6.01 -1.07
N ASP A 35 -2.81 6.60 -2.18
CA ASP A 35 -2.44 7.97 -2.56
C ASP A 35 -3.12 9.00 -1.65
N GLN A 36 -4.44 8.87 -1.41
CA GLN A 36 -5.21 9.75 -0.51
C GLN A 36 -4.67 9.74 0.91
N GLN A 37 -4.39 8.57 1.49
CA GLN A 37 -3.80 8.49 2.82
C GLN A 37 -2.46 9.23 2.89
N THR A 38 -1.69 9.23 1.81
CA THR A 38 -0.41 9.93 1.79
C THR A 38 -0.60 11.43 1.68
N GLU A 39 -1.51 11.89 0.84
CA GLU A 39 -1.85 13.30 0.68
C GLU A 39 -2.32 13.90 2.02
N MET A 40 -3.21 13.20 2.75
CA MET A 40 -3.64 13.62 4.08
C MET A 40 -2.48 13.77 5.07
N ARG A 41 -1.47 12.88 5.00
CA ARG A 41 -0.29 12.95 5.87
C ARG A 41 0.62 14.12 5.52
N VAL A 42 0.84 14.39 4.23
CA VAL A 42 1.63 15.55 3.77
C VAL A 42 0.92 16.84 4.17
N GLN A 43 -0.41 16.91 4.03
CA GLN A 43 -1.20 18.04 4.48
C GLN A 43 -1.06 18.27 5.99
N LEU A 44 -1.15 17.21 6.81
CA LEU A 44 -0.95 17.33 8.26
C LEU A 44 0.44 17.87 8.62
N LEU A 45 1.49 17.44 7.92
CA LEU A 45 2.84 17.97 8.11
C LEU A 45 2.96 19.45 7.72
N GLN A 46 2.21 19.88 6.70
CA GLN A 46 2.13 21.29 6.32
C GLN A 46 1.41 22.11 7.39
N ASP A 47 0.25 21.65 7.85
CA ASP A 47 -0.53 22.29 8.90
C ASP A 47 0.27 22.43 10.21
N LEU A 48 1.06 21.40 10.57
CA LEU A 48 1.96 21.46 11.72
C LEU A 48 3.05 22.53 11.56
N GLN A 49 3.65 22.65 10.37
CA GLN A 49 4.63 23.70 10.11
C GLN A 49 4.02 25.09 10.24
N ASP A 50 2.83 25.28 9.69
CA ASP A 50 2.12 26.56 9.73
C ASP A 50 1.66 26.91 11.16
N PHE A 51 1.21 25.91 11.93
CA PHE A 51 0.89 26.06 13.34
C PHE A 51 2.10 26.53 14.15
N PHE A 52 3.26 25.88 14.02
CA PHE A 52 4.45 26.29 14.75
C PHE A 52 5.01 27.63 14.28
N ARG A 53 4.80 28.00 13.01
CA ARG A 53 5.16 29.33 12.51
C ARG A 53 4.32 30.39 13.20
N LYS A 54 3.00 30.18 13.27
CA LYS A 54 2.09 31.10 13.97
C LYS A 54 2.35 31.14 15.47
N LYS A 55 2.62 29.99 16.09
CA LYS A 55 3.00 29.92 17.51
C LYS A 55 4.27 30.72 17.78
N SER A 56 5.29 30.59 16.93
CA SER A 56 6.54 31.37 17.05
C SER A 56 6.31 32.88 16.94
N GLU A 57 5.46 33.34 16.02
CA GLU A 57 5.10 34.76 15.92
C GLU A 57 4.48 35.29 17.23
N ILE A 58 3.58 34.51 17.84
CA ILE A 58 2.92 34.85 19.10
C ILE A 58 3.94 34.91 20.25
N GLU A 59 4.82 33.90 20.36
CA GLU A 59 5.87 33.89 21.39
C GLU A 59 6.81 35.11 21.25
N MET A 60 7.20 35.46 20.02
CA MET A 60 8.07 36.62 19.75
C MET A 60 7.36 37.95 20.01
N GLU A 61 6.05 38.04 19.77
CA GLU A 61 5.26 39.21 20.14
C GLU A 61 5.13 39.35 21.66
N TYR A 62 4.87 38.26 22.37
CA TYR A 62 4.80 38.24 23.82
C TYR A 62 6.14 38.63 24.46
N SER A 63 7.26 38.06 23.97
CA SER A 63 8.62 38.47 24.34
C SER A 63 8.84 39.98 24.19
N ARG A 64 8.52 40.55 23.01
CA ARG A 64 8.66 41.99 22.75
C ARG A 64 7.80 42.85 23.68
N ASN A 65 6.61 42.38 24.05
CA ASN A 65 5.74 43.10 24.97
C ASN A 65 6.26 43.05 26.42
N LEU A 66 6.82 41.93 26.86
CA LEU A 66 7.48 41.82 28.17
C LEU A 66 8.75 42.68 28.26
N GLU A 67 9.60 42.72 27.22
CA GLU A 67 10.79 43.59 27.23
C GLU A 67 10.37 45.07 27.34
N LYS A 68 9.39 45.51 26.54
CA LYS A 68 8.85 46.88 26.61
C LYS A 68 8.31 47.22 28.00
N LEU A 69 7.60 46.28 28.63
CA LEU A 69 7.09 46.44 29.98
C LEU A 69 8.23 46.63 30.99
N ALA A 70 9.23 45.75 30.97
CA ALA A 70 10.37 45.82 31.87
C ALA A 70 11.21 47.09 31.65
N GLU A 71 11.48 47.47 30.41
CA GLU A 71 12.26 48.67 30.06
C GLU A 71 11.58 49.96 30.54
N ARG A 72 10.27 50.09 30.31
CA ARG A 72 9.49 51.27 30.74
C ARG A 72 9.59 51.51 32.24
N PHE A 73 9.45 50.47 33.04
CA PHE A 73 9.49 50.57 34.50
C PHE A 73 10.92 50.64 35.05
N MET A 74 11.90 50.01 34.40
CA MET A 74 13.32 50.20 34.75
C MET A 74 13.81 51.63 34.49
N ALA A 75 13.45 52.25 33.37
CA ALA A 75 13.83 53.62 33.06
C ALA A 75 13.30 54.61 34.11
N LYS A 76 12.04 54.42 34.55
CA LYS A 76 11.43 55.20 35.62
C LYS A 76 12.14 55.03 36.97
N THR A 77 12.58 53.81 37.29
CA THR A 77 13.25 53.48 38.57
C THR A 77 14.69 54.03 38.64
N ARG A 78 15.37 54.23 37.50
CA ARG A 78 16.72 54.81 37.43
C ARG A 78 16.74 56.35 37.57
N SER A 79 15.60 57.01 37.33
CA SER A 79 15.50 58.48 37.30
C SER A 79 15.38 59.13 38.69
N THR A 80 15.17 58.36 39.75
CA THR A 80 15.02 58.84 41.12
C THR A 80 16.38 58.91 41.84
N LYS A 81 16.70 60.07 42.44
CA LYS A 81 17.97 60.35 43.15
C LYS A 81 18.29 59.34 44.27
N ASP A 82 17.29 58.65 44.80
CA ASP A 82 17.44 57.65 45.87
C ASP A 82 18.13 56.35 45.43
N HIS A 83 18.27 56.10 44.11
CA HIS A 83 18.85 54.86 43.58
C HIS A 83 20.30 54.61 44.01
N GLN A 84 21.06 55.67 44.32
CA GLN A 84 22.43 55.55 44.83
C GLN A 84 22.47 55.17 46.31
N GLN A 85 21.43 55.49 47.08
CA GLN A 85 21.35 55.23 48.52
C GLN A 85 20.95 53.78 48.81
N TYR A 86 20.06 53.20 47.99
CA TYR A 86 19.65 51.79 48.09
C TYR A 86 20.72 50.77 47.72
N LYS A 87 21.82 51.16 47.05
CA LYS A 87 22.92 50.25 46.71
C LYS A 87 23.81 49.88 47.91
N LYS A 88 23.76 50.64 49.01
CA LYS A 88 24.65 50.43 50.18
C LYS A 88 24.14 49.39 51.16
N ASP A 89 22.83 49.13 51.21
CA ASP A 89 22.22 48.16 52.12
C ASP A 89 21.79 46.91 51.35
N GLN A 90 22.76 46.06 51.00
CA GLN A 90 22.57 44.88 50.15
C GLN A 90 21.93 43.67 50.88
N ASN A 91 21.61 43.80 52.18
CA ASN A 91 21.28 42.66 53.06
C ASN A 91 19.83 42.59 53.56
N LEU A 92 18.86 43.31 52.97
CA LEU A 92 17.46 43.20 53.38
C LEU A 92 16.49 43.17 52.19
N LEU A 93 15.39 42.41 52.33
CA LEU A 93 14.18 42.50 51.53
C LEU A 93 13.58 43.93 51.66
N SER A 94 14.20 44.92 51.04
CA SER A 94 13.57 46.20 50.80
C SER A 94 12.53 46.03 49.69
N PRO A 95 11.33 46.63 49.79
CA PRO A 95 10.35 46.66 48.70
C PRO A 95 10.95 47.08 47.34
N VAL A 96 11.99 47.91 47.36
CA VAL A 96 12.75 48.33 46.17
C VAL A 96 13.56 47.18 45.55
N ASN A 97 14.16 46.31 46.38
CA ASN A 97 14.87 45.11 45.92
C ASN A 97 13.89 44.07 45.36
N CYS A 98 12.76 43.84 46.04
CA CYS A 98 11.68 42.97 45.52
C CYS A 98 11.15 43.46 44.17
N TRP A 99 10.96 44.77 44.01
CA TRP A 99 10.58 45.39 42.75
C TRP A 99 11.63 45.15 41.64
N TYR A 100 12.92 45.29 41.95
CA TYR A 100 13.99 45.01 40.99
C TYR A 100 14.07 43.54 40.59
N LEU A 101 13.89 42.62 41.55
CA LEU A 101 13.81 41.17 41.27
C LEU A 101 12.63 40.85 40.35
N LEU A 102 11.47 41.47 40.56
CA LEU A 102 10.29 41.32 39.70
C LEU A 102 10.57 41.81 38.27
N LEU A 103 11.16 42.99 38.10
CA LEU A 103 11.51 43.50 36.78
C LEU A 103 12.54 42.61 36.07
N ASN A 104 13.52 42.06 36.79
CA ASN A 104 14.47 41.11 36.21
C ASN A 104 13.82 39.78 35.83
N GLN A 105 12.81 39.32 36.58
CA GLN A 105 12.06 38.13 36.23
C GLN A 105 11.31 38.31 34.90
N VAL A 106 10.62 39.45 34.71
CA VAL A 106 9.95 39.78 33.44
C VAL A 106 10.93 39.81 32.26
N ARG A 107 12.16 40.32 32.46
CA ARG A 107 13.22 40.28 31.43
C ARG A 107 13.72 38.89 31.13
N ARG A 108 13.77 38.00 32.12
CA ARG A 108 14.13 36.59 31.89
C ARG A 108 13.05 35.90 31.08
N GLU A 109 11.78 36.08 31.45
CA GLU A 109 10.64 35.52 30.70
C GLU A 109 10.62 36.03 29.25
N SER A 110 10.85 37.33 29.03
CA SER A 110 11.04 37.92 27.69
C SER A 110 12.05 37.13 26.85
N LYS A 111 13.24 36.84 27.40
CA LYS A 111 14.29 36.08 26.71
C LYS A 111 13.94 34.61 26.50
N ASP A 112 13.27 33.98 27.47
CA ASP A 112 12.83 32.60 27.38
C ASP A 112 11.82 32.45 26.23
N HIS A 113 10.86 33.37 26.09
CA HIS A 113 9.90 33.40 24.97
C HIS A 113 10.57 33.67 23.61
N ALA A 114 11.57 34.55 23.54
CA ALA A 114 12.35 34.75 22.31
C ALA A 114 13.11 33.47 21.91
N THR A 115 13.70 32.78 22.89
CA THR A 115 14.41 31.51 22.68
C THR A 115 13.44 30.42 22.21
N LEU A 116 12.25 30.35 22.79
CA LEU A 116 11.22 29.39 22.38
C LEU A 116 10.75 29.63 20.94
N SER A 117 10.56 30.89 20.55
CA SER A 117 10.27 31.28 19.16
C SER A 117 11.36 30.83 18.18
N ASP A 118 12.63 30.99 18.56
CA ASP A 118 13.78 30.56 17.76
C ASP A 118 13.81 29.02 17.60
N ILE A 119 13.54 28.28 18.69
CA ILE A 119 13.44 26.82 18.67
C ILE A 119 12.34 26.35 17.70
N TYR A 120 11.18 27.01 17.70
CA TYR A 120 10.09 26.66 16.77
C TYR A 120 10.49 26.85 15.31
N LEU A 121 11.13 27.97 14.98
CA LEU A 121 11.54 28.28 13.59
C LEU A 121 12.70 27.41 13.12
N ASN A 122 13.76 27.31 13.91
CA ASN A 122 15.03 26.75 13.46
C ASN A 122 15.15 25.25 13.73
N ASN A 123 14.40 24.70 14.69
CA ASN A 123 14.46 23.28 15.02
C ASN A 123 13.19 22.54 14.63
N VAL A 124 12.03 22.97 15.14
CA VAL A 124 10.77 22.22 14.98
C VAL A 124 10.29 22.24 13.53
N ILE A 125 10.16 23.43 12.92
CA ILE A 125 9.72 23.56 11.53
C ILE A 125 10.71 22.87 10.57
N MET A 126 12.02 23.11 10.75
CA MET A 126 13.05 22.47 9.93
C MET A 126 12.98 20.94 9.99
N ARG A 127 12.63 20.37 11.15
CA ARG A 127 12.45 18.92 11.30
C ARG A 127 11.21 18.42 10.57
N PHE A 128 10.08 19.12 10.64
CA PHE A 128 8.89 18.75 9.87
C PHE A 128 9.13 18.85 8.36
N MET A 129 9.89 19.85 7.91
CA MET A 129 10.28 20.00 6.51
C MET A 129 11.08 18.77 6.04
N GLN A 130 12.10 18.35 6.80
CA GLN A 130 12.87 17.13 6.50
C GLN A 130 11.99 15.87 6.49
N ILE A 131 11.09 15.72 7.46
CA ILE A 131 10.15 14.58 7.51
C ILE A 131 9.23 14.58 6.29
N SER A 132 8.79 15.75 5.83
CA SER A 132 7.95 15.90 4.64
C SER A 132 8.69 15.47 3.36
N GLU A 133 9.94 15.92 3.20
CA GLU A 133 10.80 15.51 2.08
C GLU A 133 11.08 14.01 2.08
N ASP A 134 11.43 13.44 3.24
CA ASP A 134 11.66 12.01 3.41
C ASP A 134 10.40 11.20 3.09
N SER A 135 9.23 11.64 3.58
CA SER A 135 7.94 11.01 3.32
C SER A 135 7.61 11.02 1.83
N THR A 136 7.87 12.13 1.13
CA THR A 136 7.66 12.25 -0.31
C THR A 136 8.55 11.29 -1.11
N ARG A 137 9.83 11.16 -0.72
CA ARG A 137 10.77 10.24 -1.37
C ARG A 137 10.39 8.78 -1.14
N LEU A 138 9.99 8.43 0.08
CA LEU A 138 9.55 7.07 0.44
C LEU A 138 8.25 6.71 -0.27
N LEU A 139 7.31 7.64 -0.38
CA LEU A 139 6.08 7.47 -1.14
C LEU A 139 6.37 7.07 -2.59
N LYS A 140 7.27 7.81 -3.25
CA LYS A 140 7.62 7.53 -4.65
C LYS A 140 8.09 6.08 -4.82
N LYS A 141 9.01 5.63 -3.96
CA LYS A 141 9.50 4.24 -3.98
C LYS A 141 8.40 3.22 -3.70
N SER A 142 7.57 3.47 -2.68
CA SER A 142 6.47 2.56 -2.34
C SER A 142 5.44 2.47 -3.46
N LYS A 143 5.18 3.56 -4.19
CA LYS A 143 4.31 3.58 -5.36
C LYS A 143 4.89 2.78 -6.53
N GLU A 144 6.19 2.87 -6.77
CA GLU A 144 6.89 2.05 -7.78
C GLU A 144 6.80 0.55 -7.45
N ILE A 145 7.01 0.17 -6.18
CA ILE A 145 6.90 -1.23 -5.73
C ILE A 145 5.46 -1.74 -5.85
N ALA A 146 4.47 -0.96 -5.39
CA ALA A 146 3.06 -1.32 -5.51
C ALA A 146 2.63 -1.50 -6.97
N PHE A 147 3.07 -0.60 -7.86
CA PHE A 147 2.82 -0.70 -9.29
C PHE A 147 3.41 -1.98 -9.89
N GLN A 148 4.67 -2.31 -9.55
CA GLN A 148 5.33 -3.52 -10.03
C GLN A 148 4.58 -4.79 -9.60
N LEU A 149 4.19 -4.87 -8.33
CA LEU A 149 3.43 -6.01 -7.79
C LEU A 149 2.07 -6.17 -8.50
N GLN A 150 1.37 -5.06 -8.74
CA GLN A 150 0.10 -5.06 -9.46
C GLN A 150 0.26 -5.46 -10.93
N GLU A 151 1.31 -4.97 -11.61
CA GLU A 151 1.63 -5.38 -12.97
C GLU A 151 1.90 -6.88 -13.07
N ASP A 152 2.71 -7.42 -12.16
CA ASP A 152 3.09 -8.82 -12.19
C ASP A 152 1.91 -9.73 -11.89
N LEU A 153 1.01 -9.33 -10.98
CA LEU A 153 -0.27 -10.01 -10.78
C LEU A 153 -1.11 -10.03 -12.06
N MET A 154 -1.22 -8.89 -12.75
CA MET A 154 -1.98 -8.80 -14.00
C MET A 154 -1.35 -9.64 -15.13
N LYS A 155 -0.01 -9.74 -15.19
CA LYS A 155 0.68 -10.61 -16.17
C LYS A 155 0.30 -12.07 -15.96
N VAL A 156 0.35 -12.55 -14.71
CA VAL A 156 -0.02 -13.93 -14.37
C VAL A 156 -1.49 -14.22 -14.70
N LEU A 157 -2.41 -13.28 -14.43
CA LEU A 157 -3.82 -13.42 -14.82
C LEU A 157 -4.02 -13.46 -16.35
N ASN A 158 -3.25 -12.68 -17.11
CA ASN A 158 -3.34 -12.71 -18.58
C ASN A 158 -2.72 -13.98 -19.17
N GLU A 159 -1.69 -14.54 -18.53
CA GLU A 159 -1.12 -15.83 -18.91
C GLU A 159 -2.14 -16.95 -18.72
N LEU A 160 -2.79 -16.99 -17.56
CA LEU A 160 -3.86 -17.95 -17.27
C LEU A 160 -4.99 -17.88 -18.31
N TYR A 161 -5.39 -16.68 -18.72
CA TYR A 161 -6.37 -16.49 -19.81
C TYR A 161 -5.95 -17.20 -21.10
N THR A 162 -4.69 -17.00 -21.50
CA THR A 162 -4.14 -17.53 -22.75
C THR A 162 -4.04 -19.05 -22.72
N VAL A 163 -3.56 -19.61 -21.60
CA VAL A 163 -3.44 -21.05 -21.41
C VAL A 163 -4.82 -21.71 -21.36
N MET A 164 -5.77 -21.11 -20.63
CA MET A 164 -7.16 -21.58 -20.56
C MET A 164 -7.83 -21.62 -21.94
N LYS A 165 -7.71 -20.55 -22.73
CA LYS A 165 -8.25 -20.48 -24.09
C LYS A 165 -7.66 -21.57 -25.00
N THR A 166 -6.36 -21.81 -24.88
CA THR A 166 -5.65 -22.87 -25.63
C THR A 166 -6.15 -24.26 -25.24
N TYR A 167 -6.36 -24.51 -23.94
CA TYR A 167 -6.96 -25.76 -23.46
C TYR A 167 -8.36 -26.00 -24.05
N HIS A 168 -9.25 -25.01 -23.97
CA HIS A 168 -10.62 -25.15 -24.50
C HIS A 168 -10.64 -25.38 -26.02
N MET A 169 -9.76 -24.72 -26.77
CA MET A 169 -9.60 -24.94 -28.21
C MET A 169 -9.22 -26.40 -28.52
N TYR A 170 -8.15 -26.92 -27.90
CA TYR A 170 -7.73 -28.31 -28.12
C TYR A 170 -8.73 -29.34 -27.56
N HIS A 171 -9.44 -29.01 -26.49
CA HIS A 171 -10.49 -29.86 -25.95
C HIS A 171 -11.65 -30.01 -26.94
N SER A 172 -12.12 -28.90 -27.51
CA SER A 172 -13.14 -28.89 -28.56
C SER A 172 -12.72 -29.68 -29.81
N GLU A 173 -11.46 -29.54 -30.26
CA GLU A 173 -10.92 -30.31 -31.38
C GLU A 173 -10.82 -31.82 -31.10
N SER A 174 -10.47 -32.19 -29.87
CA SER A 174 -10.43 -33.58 -29.40
C SER A 174 -11.84 -34.20 -29.42
N ILE A 175 -12.85 -33.50 -28.87
CA ILE A 175 -14.25 -33.96 -28.87
C ILE A 175 -14.78 -34.10 -30.32
N SER A 176 -14.47 -33.15 -31.20
CA SER A 176 -14.84 -33.22 -32.62
C SER A 176 -14.24 -34.44 -33.33
N SER A 177 -12.96 -34.74 -33.02
CA SER A 177 -12.25 -35.89 -33.60
C SER A 177 -12.76 -37.22 -33.06
N GLU A 178 -13.07 -37.28 -31.77
CA GLU A 178 -13.72 -38.43 -31.12
C GLU A 178 -15.09 -38.72 -31.75
N SER A 179 -15.88 -37.68 -32.02
CA SER A 179 -17.20 -37.82 -32.64
C SER A 179 -17.10 -38.41 -34.06
N LYS A 180 -16.14 -37.94 -34.86
CA LYS A 180 -15.87 -38.47 -36.22
C LYS A 180 -15.37 -39.91 -36.20
N LEU A 181 -14.57 -40.28 -35.19
CA LEU A 181 -14.11 -41.65 -34.99
C LEU A 181 -15.29 -42.57 -34.64
N LYS A 182 -16.12 -42.19 -33.65
CA LYS A 182 -17.34 -42.94 -33.27
C LYS A 182 -18.29 -43.14 -34.44
N GLU A 183 -18.42 -42.14 -35.32
CA GLU A 183 -19.23 -42.27 -36.54
C GLU A 183 -18.61 -43.27 -37.54
N ALA A 184 -17.28 -43.27 -37.69
CA ALA A 184 -16.56 -44.26 -38.51
C ALA A 184 -16.77 -45.69 -38.00
N GLU A 185 -16.67 -45.89 -36.68
CA GLU A 185 -16.85 -47.19 -36.02
C GLU A 185 -18.29 -47.70 -36.18
N LYS A 186 -19.29 -46.81 -36.12
CA LYS A 186 -20.69 -47.16 -36.43
C LYS A 186 -20.88 -47.57 -37.89
N GLN A 187 -20.16 -46.97 -38.84
CA GLN A 187 -20.23 -47.34 -40.26
C GLN A 187 -19.58 -48.70 -40.53
N GLU A 188 -18.47 -49.01 -39.86
CA GLU A 188 -17.81 -50.32 -39.91
C GLU A 188 -18.73 -51.42 -39.37
N GLY A 189 -19.31 -51.24 -38.18
CA GLY A 189 -20.24 -52.21 -37.58
C GLY A 189 -21.46 -52.52 -38.46
N LYS A 190 -21.95 -51.52 -39.21
CA LYS A 190 -23.06 -51.70 -40.16
C LYS A 190 -22.69 -52.48 -41.43
N GLN A 191 -21.42 -52.44 -41.89
CA GLN A 191 -20.98 -53.20 -43.07
C GLN A 191 -20.52 -54.62 -42.73
N ILE A 192 -19.92 -54.81 -41.56
CA ILE A 192 -19.51 -56.14 -41.08
C ILE A 192 -20.73 -56.94 -40.61
N GLY A 193 -21.76 -56.28 -40.07
CA GLY A 193 -23.00 -56.90 -39.60
C GLY A 193 -24.00 -57.31 -40.71
N ARG A 194 -23.78 -56.97 -41.99
CA ARG A 194 -24.59 -57.48 -43.12
C ARG A 194 -24.08 -58.84 -43.60
N GLY A 195 -24.08 -59.82 -42.69
CA GLY A 195 -23.85 -61.22 -43.00
C GLY A 195 -25.17 -61.96 -43.18
N ASP A 196 -25.83 -61.76 -44.33
CA ASP A 196 -26.92 -62.65 -44.74
C ASP A 196 -26.32 -63.87 -45.47
N PRO A 197 -26.78 -65.12 -45.23
CA PRO A 197 -26.16 -66.30 -45.81
C PRO A 197 -26.53 -66.46 -47.30
N VAL A 198 -25.48 -66.58 -48.12
CA VAL A 198 -25.32 -67.61 -49.17
C VAL A 198 -26.49 -67.81 -50.15
N PHE A 199 -26.45 -67.15 -51.31
CA PHE A 199 -26.31 -67.74 -52.66
C PHE A 199 -26.34 -66.60 -53.70
N SER A 200 -25.65 -66.75 -54.83
CA SER A 200 -25.57 -65.77 -55.95
C SER A 200 -24.85 -64.43 -55.70
N ILE A 201 -23.68 -64.43 -55.05
CA ILE A 201 -22.72 -63.32 -55.19
C ILE A 201 -21.69 -63.71 -56.26
N ARG A 202 -21.69 -63.02 -57.40
CA ARG A 202 -20.67 -63.19 -58.46
C ARG A 202 -19.27 -63.00 -57.84
N MET A 203 -18.27 -63.77 -58.31
CA MET A 203 -16.89 -63.67 -57.81
C MET A 203 -16.37 -62.22 -57.74
N GLU A 204 -16.77 -61.37 -58.69
CA GLU A 204 -16.49 -59.92 -58.73
C GLU A 204 -17.00 -59.16 -57.48
N ASP A 205 -18.24 -59.42 -57.04
CA ASP A 205 -18.84 -58.74 -55.88
C ASP A 205 -18.17 -59.12 -54.54
N LYS A 206 -17.59 -60.33 -54.44
CA LYS A 206 -16.76 -60.71 -53.28
C LYS A 206 -15.47 -59.91 -53.20
N TYR A 207 -14.83 -59.63 -54.34
CA TYR A 207 -13.66 -58.76 -54.41
C TYR A 207 -14.02 -57.29 -54.11
N GLN A 208 -15.16 -56.79 -54.62
CA GLN A 208 -15.69 -55.47 -54.30
C GLN A 208 -15.93 -55.28 -52.78
N ARG A 209 -16.59 -56.25 -52.12
CA ARG A 209 -16.83 -56.21 -50.65
C ARG A 209 -15.55 -56.26 -49.83
N ARG A 210 -14.55 -57.08 -50.22
CA ARG A 210 -13.24 -57.11 -49.52
C ARG A 210 -12.48 -55.79 -49.66
N SER A 211 -12.57 -55.11 -50.81
CA SER A 211 -11.89 -53.82 -51.00
C SER A 211 -12.58 -52.67 -50.24
N SER A 212 -13.92 -52.69 -50.13
CA SER A 212 -14.67 -51.68 -49.37
C SER A 212 -14.41 -51.76 -47.87
N VAL A 213 -14.35 -52.98 -47.30
CA VAL A 213 -14.02 -53.21 -45.89
C VAL A 213 -12.61 -52.71 -45.57
N LYS A 214 -11.60 -53.06 -46.39
CA LYS A 214 -10.23 -52.55 -46.23
C LYS A 214 -10.15 -51.02 -46.32
N LYS A 215 -10.96 -50.39 -47.18
CA LYS A 215 -11.01 -48.92 -47.31
C LYS A 215 -11.59 -48.25 -46.06
N ILE A 216 -12.58 -48.87 -45.42
CA ILE A 216 -13.21 -48.39 -44.19
C ILE A 216 -12.28 -48.58 -42.99
N GLU A 217 -11.63 -49.73 -42.90
CA GLU A 217 -10.62 -50.02 -41.87
C GLU A 217 -9.48 -48.99 -41.90
N LYS A 218 -8.89 -48.75 -43.09
CA LYS A 218 -7.86 -47.71 -43.28
C LYS A 218 -8.34 -46.30 -42.93
N MET A 219 -9.62 -46.01 -43.20
CA MET A 219 -10.23 -44.71 -42.89
C MET A 219 -10.47 -44.54 -41.39
N ARG A 220 -10.86 -45.62 -40.69
CA ARG A 220 -10.95 -45.66 -39.22
C ARG A 220 -9.58 -45.50 -38.58
N GLU A 221 -8.57 -46.24 -39.02
CA GLU A 221 -7.19 -46.10 -38.51
C GLU A 221 -6.69 -44.65 -38.62
N LYS A 222 -6.95 -43.99 -39.76
CA LYS A 222 -6.61 -42.56 -39.94
C LYS A 222 -7.34 -41.67 -38.94
N ARG A 223 -8.61 -41.94 -38.66
CA ARG A 223 -9.40 -41.18 -37.66
C ARG A 223 -8.97 -41.47 -36.23
N GLN A 224 -8.59 -42.72 -35.93
CA GLN A 224 -8.03 -43.13 -34.66
C GLN A 224 -6.72 -42.42 -34.37
N ALA A 225 -5.79 -42.40 -35.33
CA ALA A 225 -4.52 -41.68 -35.21
C ALA A 225 -4.74 -40.18 -34.92
N LYS A 226 -5.65 -39.54 -35.67
CA LYS A 226 -6.00 -38.12 -35.47
C LYS A 226 -6.64 -37.85 -34.11
N TYR A 227 -7.54 -38.73 -33.64
CA TYR A 227 -8.11 -38.62 -32.31
C TYR A 227 -7.05 -38.76 -31.23
N SER A 228 -6.17 -39.78 -31.32
CA SER A 228 -5.08 -39.98 -30.36
C SER A 228 -4.15 -38.77 -30.27
N GLU A 229 -3.79 -38.17 -31.42
CA GLU A 229 -2.97 -36.94 -31.47
C GLU A 229 -3.67 -35.76 -30.78
N ASN A 230 -4.93 -35.50 -31.13
CA ASN A 230 -5.70 -34.39 -30.55
C ASN A 230 -6.01 -34.61 -29.07
N LYS A 231 -6.21 -35.85 -28.65
CA LYS A 231 -6.39 -36.22 -27.24
C LYS A 231 -5.13 -35.92 -26.44
N LEU A 232 -3.95 -36.29 -26.97
CA LEU A 232 -2.68 -35.99 -26.33
C LEU A 232 -2.44 -34.48 -26.23
N LYS A 233 -2.72 -33.70 -27.29
CA LYS A 233 -2.64 -32.23 -27.27
C LYS A 233 -3.55 -31.62 -26.20
N SER A 234 -4.81 -32.07 -26.12
CA SER A 234 -5.76 -31.62 -25.10
C SER A 234 -5.30 -31.95 -23.67
N ILE A 235 -4.73 -33.15 -23.44
CA ILE A 235 -4.19 -33.53 -22.12
C ILE A 235 -3.00 -32.64 -21.73
N LYS A 236 -2.06 -32.40 -22.65
CA LYS A 236 -0.92 -31.52 -22.39
C LYS A 236 -1.37 -30.09 -22.03
N ALA A 237 -2.28 -29.51 -22.82
CA ALA A 237 -2.81 -28.18 -22.52
C ALA A 237 -3.65 -28.13 -21.24
N ARG A 238 -4.33 -29.21 -20.86
CA ARG A 238 -5.02 -29.31 -19.57
C ARG A 238 -4.03 -29.27 -18.41
N ASN A 239 -2.91 -30.00 -18.51
CA ASN A 239 -1.90 -30.01 -17.47
C ASN A 239 -1.26 -28.63 -17.31
N GLU A 240 -0.93 -27.96 -18.43
CA GLU A 240 -0.44 -26.58 -18.41
C GLU A 240 -1.45 -25.65 -17.74
N TYR A 241 -2.73 -25.74 -18.13
CA TYR A 241 -3.79 -24.94 -17.52
C TYR A 241 -3.87 -25.13 -16.00
N LEU A 242 -3.79 -26.36 -15.50
CA LEU A 242 -3.83 -26.64 -14.06
C LEU A 242 -2.61 -26.08 -13.33
N LEU A 243 -1.41 -26.18 -13.91
CA LEU A 243 -0.19 -25.62 -13.32
C LEU A 243 -0.24 -24.09 -13.28
N THR A 244 -0.63 -23.44 -14.39
CA THR A 244 -0.78 -21.98 -14.43
C THR A 244 -1.88 -21.49 -13.49
N LEU A 245 -2.96 -22.26 -13.35
CA LEU A 245 -4.04 -21.94 -12.41
C LEU A 245 -3.55 -21.97 -10.95
N GLU A 246 -2.79 -22.99 -10.57
CA GLU A 246 -2.20 -23.10 -9.24
C GLU A 246 -1.21 -21.96 -8.96
N ALA A 247 -0.32 -21.66 -9.92
CA ALA A 247 0.59 -20.53 -9.84
C ALA A 247 -0.15 -19.19 -9.70
N SER A 248 -1.22 -18.99 -10.49
CA SER A 248 -2.05 -17.78 -10.43
C SER A 248 -2.73 -17.60 -9.08
N ASN A 249 -3.31 -18.67 -8.53
CA ASN A 249 -3.92 -18.65 -7.21
C ASN A 249 -2.89 -18.33 -6.11
N ALA A 250 -1.69 -18.89 -6.21
CA ALA A 250 -0.60 -18.59 -5.28
C ALA A 250 -0.17 -17.11 -5.37
N SER A 251 -0.05 -16.55 -6.58
CA SER A 251 0.27 -15.12 -6.78
C SER A 251 -0.81 -14.20 -6.23
N ILE A 252 -2.09 -14.51 -6.47
CA ILE A 252 -3.23 -13.76 -5.91
C ILE A 252 -3.18 -13.80 -4.38
N PHE A 253 -3.03 -15.00 -3.80
CA PHE A 253 -2.96 -15.17 -2.35
C PHE A 253 -1.80 -14.36 -1.76
N LYS A 254 -0.60 -14.49 -2.33
CA LYS A 254 0.58 -13.77 -1.87
C LYS A 254 0.36 -12.26 -1.89
N TYR A 255 -0.21 -11.74 -2.99
CA TYR A 255 -0.48 -10.31 -3.13
C TYR A 255 -1.41 -9.78 -2.03
N TYR A 256 -2.55 -10.43 -1.83
CA TYR A 256 -3.58 -9.95 -0.91
C TYR A 256 -3.28 -10.21 0.56
N ILE A 257 -2.53 -11.27 0.88
CA ILE A 257 -2.27 -11.69 2.27
C ILE A 257 -0.94 -11.13 2.78
N HIS A 258 0.09 -11.04 1.93
CA HIS A 258 1.43 -10.65 2.34
C HIS A 258 1.82 -9.30 1.75
N ASP A 259 1.92 -9.21 0.41
CA ASP A 259 2.56 -8.05 -0.23
C ASP A 259 1.80 -6.74 0.06
N LEU A 260 0.46 -6.76 0.08
CA LEU A 260 -0.34 -5.58 0.42
C LEU A 260 -0.16 -5.15 1.88
N SER A 261 -0.06 -6.10 2.82
CA SER A 261 0.21 -5.80 4.23
C SER A 261 1.60 -5.19 4.38
N ASP A 262 2.61 -5.81 3.78
CA ASP A 262 4.00 -5.35 3.83
C ASP A 262 4.14 -3.93 3.24
N LEU A 263 3.43 -3.63 2.15
CA LEU A 263 3.37 -2.28 1.58
C LEU A 263 2.77 -1.25 2.54
N ILE A 264 1.70 -1.60 3.25
CA ILE A 264 1.06 -0.73 4.24
C ILE A 264 1.98 -0.56 5.44
N ASP A 265 2.57 -1.65 5.93
CA ASP A 265 3.47 -1.64 7.07
C ASP A 265 4.76 -0.88 6.79
N GLU A 266 5.34 -0.98 5.59
CA GLU A 266 6.51 -0.18 5.22
C GLU A 266 6.18 1.32 5.16
N ARG A 267 4.97 1.68 4.68
CA ARG A 267 4.47 3.06 4.72
C ARG A 267 4.22 3.56 6.14
N LEU A 268 3.66 2.74 7.02
CA LEU A 268 3.42 3.10 8.42
C LEU A 268 4.73 3.16 9.20
N ALA A 269 5.55 2.11 9.13
CA ALA A 269 6.80 1.98 9.86
C ALA A 269 7.87 2.97 9.39
N SER A 270 7.84 3.47 8.16
CA SER A 270 8.75 4.54 7.73
C SER A 270 8.40 5.90 8.34
N VAL A 271 7.11 6.21 8.48
CA VAL A 271 6.64 7.37 9.26
C VAL A 271 6.97 7.17 10.73
N THR A 272 6.67 6.01 11.30
CA THR A 272 6.97 5.75 12.70
C THR A 272 8.48 5.66 12.95
N ARG A 273 9.33 5.20 12.01
CA ARG A 273 10.81 5.24 12.13
C ARG A 273 11.35 6.65 11.99
N SER A 274 10.79 7.50 11.14
CA SER A 274 11.10 8.94 11.14
C SER A 274 10.70 9.58 12.49
N SER A 275 9.60 9.11 13.08
CA SER A 275 9.16 9.45 14.45
C SER A 275 9.89 8.67 15.58
N TYR A 276 10.59 7.57 15.32
CA TYR A 276 11.36 6.81 16.32
C TYR A 276 12.85 7.18 16.27
N LYS A 277 13.34 7.75 15.16
CA LYS A 277 14.48 8.68 15.16
C LYS A 277 14.19 9.91 16.04
N TYR A 278 12.92 10.19 16.37
CA TYR A 278 12.53 11.11 17.44
C TYR A 278 12.66 10.49 18.83
N ARG A 279 12.59 9.16 18.99
CA ARG A 279 12.97 8.45 20.24
C ARG A 279 14.49 8.40 20.47
N ALA A 280 15.29 8.24 19.41
CA ALA A 280 16.75 8.44 19.52
C ALA A 280 17.11 9.93 19.70
N GLY A 281 16.27 10.84 19.20
CA GLY A 281 16.29 12.26 19.50
C GLY A 281 15.59 12.65 20.81
N GLN A 282 15.09 11.70 21.61
CA GLN A 282 14.41 12.01 22.87
C GLN A 282 15.35 12.61 23.91
N SER A 283 16.67 12.57 23.76
CA SER A 283 17.53 13.44 24.57
C SER A 283 17.21 14.92 24.37
N ARG A 284 16.76 15.34 23.17
CA ARG A 284 16.35 16.73 22.86
C ARG A 284 14.86 17.02 23.12
N ALA A 285 13.99 16.02 22.96
CA ALA A 285 12.58 16.18 23.34
C ALA A 285 12.37 16.09 24.85
N GLN A 286 13.19 15.33 25.58
CA GLN A 286 13.29 15.40 27.04
C GLN A 286 13.90 16.73 27.47
N GLU A 287 14.83 17.33 26.71
CA GLU A 287 15.22 18.73 26.92
C GLU A 287 14.06 19.69 26.69
N PHE A 288 13.17 19.46 25.72
CA PHE A 288 11.99 20.27 25.48
C PHE A 288 10.92 20.10 26.58
N GLU A 289 10.56 18.87 26.96
CA GLU A 289 9.67 18.61 28.12
C GLU A 289 10.30 19.06 29.44
N LYS A 290 11.64 19.06 29.55
CA LYS A 290 12.37 19.62 30.68
C LYS A 290 12.36 21.14 30.61
N TYR A 291 12.49 21.76 29.45
CA TYR A 291 12.36 23.21 29.28
C TYR A 291 10.93 23.69 29.54
N GLU A 292 9.93 22.94 29.08
CA GLU A 292 8.51 23.22 29.31
C GLU A 292 8.17 23.00 30.78
N ARG A 293 8.62 21.90 31.42
CA ARG A 293 8.51 21.72 32.87
C ARG A 293 9.31 22.74 33.68
N ASP A 294 10.51 23.13 33.26
CA ASP A 294 11.35 24.12 33.95
C ASP A 294 10.75 25.53 33.78
N PHE A 295 10.15 25.83 32.62
CA PHE A 295 9.42 27.06 32.35
C PHE A 295 8.13 27.12 33.18
N GLU A 296 7.33 26.05 33.19
CA GLU A 296 6.13 25.92 34.03
C GLU A 296 6.46 25.94 35.52
N GLN A 297 7.55 25.29 35.95
CA GLN A 297 8.04 25.32 37.33
C GLN A 297 8.65 26.66 37.72
N ARG A 298 9.24 27.44 36.80
CA ARG A 298 9.63 28.84 37.08
C ARG A 298 8.40 29.75 37.16
N ALA A 299 7.41 29.55 36.29
CA ALA A 299 6.14 30.27 36.30
C ALA A 299 5.22 29.89 37.47
N ALA A 300 5.38 28.68 38.05
CA ALA A 300 4.67 28.19 39.22
C ALA A 300 5.47 28.39 40.53
N GLY A 301 6.79 28.25 40.50
CA GLY A 301 7.70 28.49 41.63
C GLY A 301 7.79 29.97 41.99
N GLY A 302 7.61 30.87 41.01
CA GLY A 302 7.37 32.29 41.27
C GLY A 302 6.05 32.59 42.01
N ARG A 303 5.15 31.60 42.15
CA ARG A 303 3.90 31.71 42.92
C ARG A 303 3.97 31.03 44.30
N LEU A 304 5.03 30.29 44.63
CA LEU A 304 5.10 29.48 45.87
C LEU A 304 6.22 29.88 46.85
N GLN A 305 7.00 30.93 46.57
CA GLN A 305 7.96 31.49 47.54
C GLN A 305 7.54 32.82 48.17
N SER A 306 6.27 33.23 48.03
CA SER A 306 5.73 34.42 48.70
C SER A 306 4.52 34.12 49.61
N GLY A 307 4.57 33.00 50.32
CA GLY A 307 3.64 32.72 51.41
C GLY A 307 4.33 31.83 52.45
N VAL A 308 4.34 32.30 53.70
CA VAL A 308 5.00 31.72 54.90
C VAL A 308 6.52 31.99 54.90
N ASP A 309 7.11 32.87 55.71
CA ASP A 309 6.74 33.58 56.95
C ASP A 309 7.05 35.08 56.84
#